data_AF-A0A6P0XCZ6-F1
#
_entry.id   AF-A0A6P0XCZ6-F1
#
_cell.length_a   1.000
_cell.length_b   1.000
_cell.length_c   1.000
_cell.angle_alpha   90.00
_cell.angle_beta   90.00
_cell.angle_gamma   90.00
#
_symmetry.space_group_name_H-M   'P 1'
#
loop_
_entity.id
_entity.type
_entity.pdbx_description
1 polymer ?
#
loop_
_entity_poly.entity_id
_entity_poly.type
_entity_poly.pdbx_seq_one_letter_code
_entity_poly.pdbx_strand_id
1 'polypeptide(L)'
;MGEIYLVTRSAQAQSTTREVAGTLVDVKGLVRVKRSSINRYIPVAVGSQLYYEDLLLTSRSTRAVVRCSSDGQIWRIPPGVVSGIANGCPRKKPNMLSPR
;
A
#
# COMPACT_ATOMS: atom_id res chain seq x y z
N MET A 1 1.12 -56.11 -6.89
CA MET A 1 0.81 -54.97 -7.79
C MET A 1 0.17 -53.89 -6.93
N GLY A 2 0.95 -52.91 -6.48
CA GLY A 2 0.47 -51.83 -5.62
C GLY A 2 0.71 -50.50 -6.33
N GLU A 3 -0.37 -49.78 -6.63
CA GLU A 3 -0.30 -48.46 -7.26
C GLU A 3 0.15 -47.41 -6.26
N ILE A 4 1.25 -46.73 -6.61
CA ILE A 4 1.77 -45.60 -5.86
C ILE A 4 1.01 -44.37 -6.34
N TYR A 5 0.05 -43.91 -5.55
CA TYR A 5 -0.60 -42.61 -5.78
C TYR A 5 0.42 -41.50 -5.52
N LEU A 6 0.92 -40.90 -6.59
CA LEU A 6 1.67 -39.65 -6.54
C LEU A 6 0.71 -38.53 -6.11
N VAL A 7 0.70 -38.24 -4.81
CA VAL A 7 0.03 -37.05 -4.27
C VAL A 7 0.88 -35.84 -4.64
N THR A 8 0.59 -35.26 -5.80
CA THR A 8 1.21 -34.00 -6.23
C THR A 8 0.81 -32.92 -5.24
N ARG A 9 1.73 -32.54 -4.35
CA ARG A 9 1.59 -31.36 -3.49
C ARG A 9 1.52 -30.14 -4.41
N SER A 10 0.32 -29.64 -4.65
CA SER A 10 0.11 -28.33 -5.24
C SER A 10 0.77 -27.30 -4.32
N ALA A 11 1.89 -26.74 -4.78
CA ALA A 11 2.46 -25.54 -4.18
C ALA A 11 1.39 -24.45 -4.28
N GLN A 12 0.76 -24.11 -3.16
CA GLN A 12 -0.10 -22.95 -3.07
C GLN A 12 0.77 -21.73 -3.36
N ALA A 13 0.72 -21.25 -4.60
CA ALA A 13 1.21 -19.93 -4.95
C ALA A 13 0.38 -18.94 -4.13
N GLN A 14 0.90 -18.56 -2.96
CA GLN A 14 0.40 -17.41 -2.23
C GLN A 14 0.69 -16.19 -3.10
N SER A 15 -0.24 -15.89 -4.01
CA SER A 15 -0.28 -14.63 -4.73
C SER A 15 -0.42 -13.54 -3.67
N THR A 16 0.71 -12.97 -3.25
CA THR A 16 0.75 -11.79 -2.39
C THR A 16 0.27 -10.60 -3.21
N THR A 17 -1.03 -10.53 -3.46
CA THR A 17 -1.67 -9.39 -4.10
C THR A 17 -1.46 -8.20 -3.18
N ARG A 18 -0.64 -7.23 -3.59
CA ARG A 18 -0.40 -6.02 -2.80
C ARG A 18 -1.74 -5.30 -2.62
N GLU A 19 -2.15 -5.16 -1.37
CA GLU A 19 -3.39 -4.49 -1.02
C GLU A 19 -3.24 -2.98 -1.20
N VAL A 20 -4.15 -2.37 -1.95
CA VAL A 20 -4.17 -0.93 -2.22
C VAL A 20 -4.61 -0.18 -0.97
N ALA A 21 -3.75 0.68 -0.46
CA ALA A 21 -4.05 1.54 0.69
C ALA A 21 -4.78 2.82 0.27
N GLY A 22 -4.45 3.36 -0.91
CA GLY A 22 -5.10 4.56 -1.42
C GLY A 22 -4.57 5.02 -2.77
N THR A 23 -5.11 6.13 -3.24
CA THR A 23 -4.75 6.76 -4.51
C THR A 23 -4.25 8.17 -4.26
N LEU A 24 -3.15 8.54 -4.92
CA LEU A 24 -2.64 9.91 -4.88
C LEU A 24 -3.55 10.81 -5.73
N VAL A 25 -4.24 11.78 -5.12
CA VAL A 25 -5.29 12.57 -5.78
C VAL A 25 -4.90 14.03 -6.04
N ASP A 26 -3.89 14.55 -5.33
CA ASP A 26 -3.34 15.89 -5.59
C ASP A 26 -1.85 15.93 -5.26
N VAL A 27 -1.09 16.65 -6.08
CA VAL A 27 0.36 16.86 -5.89
C VAL A 27 0.75 18.26 -6.38
N LYS A 28 1.37 19.04 -5.49
CA LYS A 28 2.17 20.22 -5.82
C LYS A 28 3.59 19.98 -5.33
N GLY A 29 4.52 19.78 -6.26
CA GLY A 29 5.92 19.42 -5.96
C GLY A 29 6.25 17.99 -6.34
N LEU A 30 7.23 17.40 -5.66
CA LEU A 30 7.70 16.04 -5.93
C LEU A 30 7.31 15.09 -4.80
N VAL A 31 6.69 13.98 -5.17
CA VAL A 31 6.43 12.82 -4.31
C VAL A 31 7.18 11.64 -4.89
N ARG A 32 7.89 10.91 -4.04
CA ARG A 32 8.55 9.66 -4.42
C ARG A 32 8.06 8.52 -3.54
N VAL A 33 7.95 7.33 -4.12
CA VAL A 33 7.59 6.11 -3.41
C VAL A 33 8.78 5.15 -3.38
N LYS A 34 8.99 4.49 -2.25
CA LYS A 34 9.82 3.29 -2.13
C LYS A 34 8.89 2.12 -1.85
N ARG A 35 8.88 1.15 -2.78
CA ARG A 35 8.08 -0.08 -2.66
C ARG A 35 8.95 -1.19 -2.09
N SER A 36 8.37 -2.18 -1.41
CA SER A 36 9.13 -3.32 -0.86
C SER A 36 10.00 -4.05 -1.92
N SER A 37 9.54 -4.16 -3.17
CA SER A 37 10.31 -4.76 -4.28
C SER A 37 11.35 -3.84 -4.92
N ILE A 38 11.44 -2.58 -4.49
CA ILE A 38 12.29 -1.55 -5.11
C ILE A 38 13.10 -0.87 -4.03
N ASN A 39 14.42 -1.05 -4.04
CA ASN A 39 15.26 -0.47 -2.98
C ASN A 39 15.57 1.04 -3.14
N ARG A 40 14.88 1.73 -4.05
CA ARG A 40 15.07 3.16 -4.33
C ARG A 40 13.74 3.92 -4.38
N TYR A 41 13.80 5.22 -4.14
CA TYR A 41 12.66 6.12 -4.28
C TYR A 41 12.45 6.52 -5.74
N ILE A 42 11.28 6.20 -6.29
CA ILE A 42 10.88 6.56 -7.66
C ILE A 42 9.78 7.62 -7.64
N PRO A 43 9.75 8.57 -8.59
CA PRO A 43 8.69 9.57 -8.65
C PRO A 43 7.33 8.92 -8.92
N VAL A 44 6.28 9.48 -8.34
CA VAL A 44 4.88 9.08 -8.57
C VAL A 44 4.02 10.29 -8.92
N ALA A 45 2.99 10.07 -9.72
CA ALA A 45 2.07 11.10 -10.20
C ALA A 45 0.66 10.91 -9.63
N VAL A 46 -0.17 11.95 -9.77
CA VAL A 46 -1.61 11.87 -9.47
C VAL A 46 -2.23 10.70 -10.23
N GLY A 47 -3.15 9.98 -9.58
CA GLY A 47 -3.76 8.75 -10.07
C GLY A 47 -2.99 7.47 -9.71
N SER A 48 -1.76 7.57 -9.19
CA SER A 48 -0.98 6.40 -8.79
C SER A 48 -1.62 5.69 -7.59
N GLN A 49 -1.73 4.36 -7.68
CA GLN A 49 -2.07 3.50 -6.55
C GLN A 49 -0.88 3.35 -5.61
N LEU A 50 -1.17 3.45 -4.32
CA LEU A 50 -0.24 3.28 -3.20
C LEU A 50 -0.65 2.05 -2.40
N TYR A 51 0.32 1.23 -2.00
CA TYR A 51 0.10 -0.04 -1.30
C TYR A 51 0.55 0.07 0.15
N TYR A 52 -0.04 -0.68 1.08
CA TYR A 52 0.22 -0.52 2.53
C TYR A 52 1.69 -0.57 2.97
N GLU A 53 2.54 -1.26 2.20
CA GLU A 53 3.99 -1.39 2.45
C GLU A 53 4.83 -0.27 1.80
N ASP A 54 4.18 0.70 1.15
CA ASP A 54 4.86 1.81 0.47
C ASP A 54 5.29 2.89 1.46
N LEU A 55 6.52 3.36 1.27
CA LEU A 55 7.06 4.53 1.94
C LEU A 55 7.07 5.72 0.98
N LEU A 56 6.53 6.84 1.42
CA LEU A 56 6.48 8.08 0.66
C LEU A 56 7.54 9.05 1.17
N LEU A 57 8.22 9.72 0.24
CA LEU A 57 9.15 10.80 0.49
C LEU A 57 8.66 12.05 -0.24
N THR A 58 8.47 13.13 0.51
CA THR A 58 8.06 14.44 0.00
C THR A 58 9.17 15.46 0.28
N SER A 59 9.33 16.45 -0.61
CA SER A 59 10.20 17.60 -0.34
C SER A 59 9.52 18.56 0.66
N ARG A 60 10.30 19.45 1.32
CA ARG A 60 9.78 20.39 2.34
C ARG A 60 8.70 21.35 1.84
N SER A 61 8.67 21.65 0.54
CA SER A 61 7.65 22.50 -0.09
C SER A 61 6.55 21.73 -0.81
N THR A 62 6.58 20.39 -0.76
CA THR A 62 5.59 19.55 -1.44
C THR A 62 4.27 19.55 -0.67
N ARG A 63 3.15 19.72 -1.37
CA ARG A 63 1.81 19.38 -0.88
C ARG A 63 1.32 18.16 -1.64
N ALA A 64 0.92 17.12 -0.94
CA ALA A 64 0.43 15.91 -1.56
C ALA A 64 -0.72 15.29 -0.75
N VAL A 65 -1.71 14.77 -1.46
CA VAL A 65 -2.97 14.30 -0.88
C VAL A 65 -3.28 12.90 -1.40
N VAL A 66 -3.60 12.02 -0.48
CA VAL A 66 -4.04 10.65 -0.77
C VAL A 66 -5.50 10.51 -0.37
N ARG A 67 -6.28 9.83 -1.21
CA ARG A 67 -7.60 9.30 -0.84
C ARG A 67 -7.46 7.83 -0.46
N CYS A 68 -7.77 7.51 0.79
CA CYS A 68 -7.68 6.15 1.31
C CYS A 68 -8.73 5.25 0.66
N SER A 69 -8.35 4.02 0.33
CA SER A 69 -9.21 3.04 -0.32
C SER A 69 -10.23 2.44 0.66
N SER A 70 -9.88 2.38 1.95
CA SER A 70 -10.67 1.71 2.99
C SER A 70 -11.96 2.43 3.37
N ASP A 71 -11.94 3.76 3.42
CA ASP A 71 -13.06 4.61 3.87
C ASP A 71 -13.23 5.89 3.06
N GLY A 72 -12.38 6.14 2.06
CA GLY A 72 -12.40 7.37 1.29
C GLY A 72 -11.84 8.59 2.04
N GLN A 73 -11.28 8.43 3.24
CA GLN A 73 -10.66 9.51 4.01
C GLN A 73 -9.56 10.17 3.18
N ILE A 74 -9.42 11.48 3.36
CA ILE A 74 -8.36 12.26 2.75
C ILE A 74 -7.21 12.42 3.74
N TRP A 75 -6.03 11.94 3.35
CA TRP A 75 -4.79 12.12 4.09
C TRP A 75 -3.86 13.11 3.39
N ARG A 76 -3.40 14.12 4.12
CA ARG A 76 -2.38 15.07 3.66
C ARG A 76 -1.02 14.57 4.12
N ILE A 77 -0.14 14.28 3.16
CA ILE A 77 1.19 13.75 3.47
C ILE A 77 2.03 14.88 4.10
N PRO A 78 2.64 14.67 5.27
CA PRO A 78 3.50 15.68 5.88
C PRO A 78 4.68 16.03 4.95
N PRO A 79 5.03 17.31 4.80
CA PRO A 79 6.11 17.72 3.92
C PRO A 79 7.49 17.42 4.52
N GLY A 80 8.45 17.05 3.68
CA GLY A 80 9.87 16.97 4.06
C GLY A 80 10.28 15.76 4.91
N VAL A 81 9.39 14.77 5.05
CA VAL A 81 9.64 13.57 5.87
C VAL A 81 9.31 12.30 5.09
N VAL A 82 9.90 11.18 5.51
CA VAL A 82 9.47 9.85 5.05
C VAL A 82 8.25 9.43 5.85
N SER A 83 7.18 9.04 5.17
CA SER A 83 5.93 8.58 5.80
C SER A 83 5.50 7.24 5.18
N GLY A 84 5.15 6.26 6.02
CA GLY A 84 4.47 5.06 5.56
C GLY A 84 3.02 5.36 5.22
N ILE A 85 2.48 4.78 4.15
CA ILE A 85 1.08 5.02 3.76
C ILE A 85 0.10 4.59 4.86
N ALA A 86 0.44 3.55 5.64
CA ALA A 86 -0.38 3.03 6.73
C ALA A 86 -0.56 4.04 7.89
N ASN A 87 0.33 5.04 8.01
CA ASN A 87 0.20 6.11 9.01
C ASN A 87 -0.97 7.06 8.70
N GLY A 88 -1.36 7.16 7.43
CA GLY A 88 -2.42 8.05 6.95
C GLY A 88 -3.68 7.34 6.48
N CYS A 89 -3.50 6.16 5.89
CA CYS A 89 -4.56 5.27 5.45
C CYS A 89 -4.42 3.94 6.19
N PRO A 90 -5.01 3.78 7.38
CA PRO A 90 -4.94 2.54 8.13
C PRO A 90 -5.77 1.45 7.46
N ARG A 91 -5.31 0.19 7.58
CA ARG A 91 -6.12 -0.97 7.20
C ARG A 91 -7.37 -0.99 8.07
N LYS A 92 -8.55 -1.07 7.46
CA LYS A 92 -9.76 -1.43 8.22
C LYS A 92 -9.53 -2.83 8.76
N LYS A 93 -9.50 -2.97 10.09
CA LYS A 93 -9.61 -4.29 10.70
C LYS A 93 -10.97 -4.85 10.25
N PRO A 94 -11.04 -6.11 9.76
CA PRO A 94 -12.35 -6.74 9.64
C PRO A 94 -13.01 -6.63 11.01
N ASN A 95 -14.23 -6.07 11.06
CA ASN A 95 -15.00 -6.02 12.29
C ASN A 95 -15.13 -7.47 12.79
N MET A 96 -14.29 -7.86 13.75
CA MET A 96 -14.61 -8.96 14.64
C MET A 96 -15.79 -8.44 15.45
N LEU A 97 -17.00 -8.64 14.91
CA LEU A 97 -18.24 -8.62 15.66
C LEU A 97 -17.97 -9.39 16.94
N SER A 98 -17.81 -8.66 18.04
CA SER A 98 -17.72 -9.27 19.35
C SER A 98 -19.08 -9.92 19.61
N PRO A 99 -19.16 -11.25 19.82
CA PRO A 99 -20.41 -11.85 20.22
C PRO A 99 -20.78 -11.25 21.58
N ARG A 100 -21.98 -10.70 21.65
CA ARG A 100 -22.56 -10.08 22.83
C ARG A 100 -23.24 -11.14 23.69
#